data_AF-A0AAE0Q4B4-F1
#
_entry.id   AF-A0AAE0Q4B4-F1
#
_cell.length_a   1.000
_cell.length_b   1.000
_cell.length_c   1.000
_cell.angle_alpha   90.00
_cell.angle_beta   90.00
_cell.angle_gamma   90.00
#
_symmetry.space_group_name_H-M   'P 1'
#
loop_
_entity.id
_entity.type
_entity.pdbx_description
1 polymer ?
#
loop_
_entity_poly.entity_id
_entity_poly.type
_entity_poly.pdbx_seq_one_letter_code
_entity_poly.pdbx_strand_id
1 'polypeptide(L)'
;MSCTDCQCNGAPCFFNVTSGLCECNCSDYTYGDSCSFAVNTRPVIISEESPTRKANISLRILKEYNPDFENLNSGASKRLISILSHELSGICRRAAPQNFRNLKILSLLPGSIIVRSLAQYNYPNNQSQIDFLNKDLEPTLTNLFNSSDTLQHLSQALGNVSVQDTEVLMQTAEIANISDLKPYLNCNSDFANYTLNIVEDAWVCEGPCKRNHGYCNAHGDCVNVKTGPMCLCYKSSFQEYYGPQCELFRRGAGFYGTLFGSLGATLLLFIAMTIGIVVVQLRRRKCWSISSSHDSRRSNLFGDYFFDFSDRGRDFNSFYFMLV
;
A
#
# COMPACT_ATOMS: atom_id res chain seq x y z
N MET A 1 11.75 -10.56 -30.30
CA MET A 1 12.40 -9.97 -29.12
C MET A 1 11.70 -10.54 -27.90
N SER A 2 12.39 -11.39 -27.13
CA SER A 2 11.86 -11.97 -25.89
C SER A 2 12.62 -11.33 -24.74
N CYS A 3 11.89 -10.77 -23.77
CA CYS A 3 12.50 -10.22 -22.56
C CYS A 3 12.81 -11.39 -21.62
N THR A 4 14.01 -11.97 -21.73
CA THR A 4 14.38 -13.18 -20.97
C THR A 4 15.02 -12.91 -19.60
N ASP A 5 15.35 -11.65 -19.27
CA ASP A 5 16.07 -11.27 -18.03
C ASP A 5 15.54 -9.97 -17.41
N CYS A 6 14.23 -9.90 -17.13
CA CYS A 6 13.69 -8.74 -16.42
C CYS A 6 13.83 -8.90 -14.91
N GLN A 7 14.46 -7.94 -14.22
CA GLN A 7 14.54 -7.89 -12.76
C GLN A 7 13.23 -7.38 -12.13
N CYS A 8 12.15 -8.13 -12.27
CA CYS A 8 10.79 -7.75 -11.82
C CYS A 8 10.39 -8.32 -10.44
N ASN A 9 11.35 -8.70 -9.59
CA ASN A 9 11.09 -9.28 -8.26
C ASN A 9 10.10 -10.47 -8.25
N GLY A 10 10.10 -11.28 -9.32
CA GLY A 10 9.22 -12.45 -9.47
C GLY A 10 7.94 -12.19 -10.28
N ALA A 11 7.66 -10.95 -10.68
CA ALA A 11 6.55 -10.62 -11.56
C ALA A 11 6.87 -10.92 -13.03
N PRO A 12 5.87 -11.28 -13.86
CA PRO A 12 6.07 -11.50 -15.30
C PRO A 12 6.41 -10.17 -16.01
N CYS A 13 7.22 -10.22 -17.06
CA CYS A 13 7.53 -9.05 -17.88
C CYS A 13 7.13 -9.23 -19.33
N PHE A 14 6.90 -8.11 -20.01
CA PHE A 14 6.53 -8.08 -21.43
C PHE A 14 7.28 -6.95 -22.15
N PHE A 15 7.45 -7.10 -23.46
CA PHE A 15 8.04 -6.05 -24.29
C PHE A 15 6.96 -5.05 -24.69
N ASN A 16 7.11 -3.79 -24.28
CA ASN A 16 6.21 -2.73 -24.68
C ASN A 16 6.71 -2.10 -25.99
N VAL A 17 5.95 -2.31 -27.06
CA VAL A 17 6.31 -1.87 -28.43
C VAL A 17 6.37 -0.35 -28.55
N THR A 18 5.61 0.38 -27.72
CA THR A 18 5.53 1.85 -27.75
C THR A 18 6.73 2.50 -27.06
N SER A 19 7.15 1.96 -25.91
CA SER A 19 8.31 2.47 -25.17
C SER A 19 9.63 1.86 -25.65
N GLY A 20 9.58 0.75 -26.39
CA GLY A 20 10.77 0.01 -26.85
C GLY A 20 11.52 -0.69 -25.71
N LEU A 21 10.91 -0.80 -24.53
CA LEU A 21 11.50 -1.31 -23.30
C LEU A 21 10.72 -2.53 -22.78
N CYS A 22 11.40 -3.37 -22.00
CA CYS A 22 10.76 -4.44 -21.25
C CYS A 22 10.16 -3.85 -19.97
N GLU A 23 8.85 -4.02 -19.78
CA GLU A 23 8.11 -3.53 -18.61
C GLU A 23 7.64 -4.69 -17.74
N CYS A 24 7.63 -4.47 -16.42
CA CYS A 24 7.17 -5.44 -15.44
C CYS A 24 5.65 -5.33 -15.23
N ASN A 25 4.95 -6.46 -15.23
CA ASN A 25 3.53 -6.52 -14.91
C ASN A 25 3.35 -6.77 -13.41
N CYS A 26 3.23 -5.69 -12.63
CA CYS A 26 3.11 -5.78 -11.18
C CYS A 26 1.74 -6.29 -10.72
N SER A 27 1.69 -6.88 -9.52
CA SER A 27 0.43 -7.26 -8.87
C SER A 27 -0.32 -6.01 -8.40
N ASP A 28 -1.62 -6.15 -8.10
CA ASP A 28 -2.45 -5.05 -7.56
C ASP A 28 -1.89 -4.38 -6.30
N TYR A 29 -0.98 -5.06 -5.58
CA TYR A 29 -0.41 -4.58 -4.34
C TYR A 29 1.07 -4.17 -4.44
N THR A 30 1.67 -4.26 -5.63
CA THR A 30 3.06 -3.86 -5.88
C THR A 30 3.16 -2.87 -7.03
N TYR A 31 4.16 -1.99 -7.01
CA TYR A 31 4.35 -0.98 -8.04
C TYR A 31 5.84 -0.59 -8.19
N GLY A 32 6.11 0.26 -9.19
CA GLY A 32 7.44 0.69 -9.60
C GLY A 32 7.98 -0.15 -10.75
N ASP A 33 9.03 0.34 -11.41
CA ASP A 33 9.58 -0.26 -12.65
C ASP A 33 10.02 -1.72 -12.48
N SER A 34 10.38 -2.12 -11.26
CA SER A 34 10.79 -3.48 -10.89
C SER A 34 9.83 -4.18 -9.91
N CYS A 35 8.63 -3.63 -9.71
CA CYS A 35 7.63 -4.12 -8.74
C CYS A 35 8.18 -4.28 -7.31
N SER A 36 9.13 -3.43 -6.93
CA SER A 36 9.87 -3.50 -5.67
C SER A 36 9.18 -2.79 -4.50
N PHE A 37 8.18 -1.96 -4.79
CA PHE A 37 7.43 -1.21 -3.78
C PHE A 37 6.08 -1.84 -3.53
N ALA A 38 5.64 -1.81 -2.27
CA ALA A 38 4.32 -2.28 -1.86
C ALA A 38 3.40 -1.12 -1.46
N VAL A 39 2.12 -1.26 -1.81
CA VAL A 39 1.06 -0.33 -1.42
C VAL A 39 0.89 -0.29 0.09
N ASN A 40 0.44 0.85 0.61
CA ASN A 40 0.31 1.10 2.05
C ASN A 40 -0.71 0.22 2.78
N THR A 41 -1.71 -0.30 2.07
CA THR A 41 -2.80 -1.07 2.65
C THR A 41 -3.07 -2.29 1.78
N ARG A 42 -3.20 -3.46 2.39
CA ARG A 42 -3.43 -4.75 1.73
C ARG A 42 -4.57 -5.52 2.40
N PRO A 43 -5.25 -6.42 1.69
CA PRO A 43 -6.23 -7.31 2.30
C PRO A 43 -5.55 -8.25 3.29
N VAL A 44 -6.29 -8.64 4.33
CA VAL A 44 -5.88 -9.68 5.27
C VAL A 44 -6.07 -11.07 4.68
N ILE A 45 -5.26 -12.01 5.15
CA ILE A 45 -5.42 -13.43 4.87
C ILE A 45 -6.16 -14.06 6.05
N ILE A 46 -7.31 -14.67 5.79
CA ILE A 46 -8.09 -15.40 6.80
C ILE A 46 -7.61 -16.86 6.80
N SER A 47 -7.23 -17.38 7.97
CA SER A 47 -6.83 -18.77 8.15
C SER A 47 -7.97 -19.74 7.85
N GLU A 48 -7.67 -20.91 7.29
CA GLU A 48 -8.65 -21.99 7.08
C GLU A 48 -9.21 -22.57 8.39
N GLU A 49 -8.47 -22.39 9.49
CA GLU A 49 -8.84 -22.77 10.85
C GLU A 49 -9.81 -21.77 11.49
N SER A 50 -10.14 -20.67 10.79
CA SER A 50 -11.13 -19.70 11.26
C SER A 50 -12.45 -20.40 11.56
N PRO A 51 -13.07 -20.11 12.72
CA PRO A 51 -14.33 -20.73 13.11
C PRO A 51 -15.44 -20.39 12.10
N THR A 52 -16.48 -21.21 12.10
CA THR A 52 -17.62 -21.05 11.19
C THR A 52 -18.89 -20.84 11.99
N ARG A 53 -19.79 -20.01 11.48
CA ARG A 53 -21.17 -19.94 11.98
C ARG A 53 -21.89 -21.20 11.55
N LYS A 54 -22.49 -21.92 12.50
CA LYS A 54 -23.11 -23.23 12.29
C LYS A 54 -24.62 -23.17 12.55
N ALA A 55 -25.39 -23.73 11.63
CA ALA A 55 -26.84 -23.88 11.74
C ALA A 55 -27.21 -25.37 11.65
N ASN A 56 -27.89 -25.88 12.67
CA ASN A 56 -28.48 -27.21 12.65
C ASN A 56 -29.85 -27.09 11.96
N ILE A 57 -30.04 -27.86 10.90
CA ILE A 57 -31.29 -27.87 10.14
C ILE A 57 -31.85 -29.29 10.23
N SER A 58 -33.09 -29.39 10.72
CA SER A 58 -33.84 -30.63 10.76
C SER A 58 -35.08 -30.51 9.88
N LEU A 59 -35.42 -31.57 9.15
CA LEU A 59 -36.63 -31.63 8.34
C LEU A 59 -37.14 -33.06 8.27
N ARG A 60 -38.45 -33.20 8.04
CA ARG A 60 -39.11 -34.49 7.93
C ARG A 60 -39.62 -34.71 6.51
N ILE A 61 -39.17 -35.80 5.89
CA ILE A 61 -39.62 -36.23 4.56
C ILE A 61 -40.63 -37.35 4.76
N LEU A 62 -41.87 -37.16 4.29
CA LEU A 62 -42.96 -38.13 4.40
C LEU A 62 -42.81 -39.30 3.40
N LYS A 63 -41.72 -40.04 3.55
CA LYS A 63 -41.37 -41.25 2.81
C LYS A 63 -41.18 -42.42 3.76
N GLU A 64 -41.40 -43.63 3.26
CA GLU A 64 -41.07 -44.86 3.97
C GLU A 64 -39.57 -44.89 4.31
N TYR A 65 -39.27 -45.26 5.56
CA TYR A 65 -37.90 -45.34 6.06
C TYR A 65 -37.27 -46.66 5.60
N ASN A 66 -36.10 -46.57 4.96
CA ASN A 66 -35.30 -47.74 4.61
C ASN A 66 -34.26 -47.97 5.72
N PRO A 67 -34.15 -49.18 6.31
CA PRO A 67 -33.10 -49.50 7.29
C PRO A 67 -31.66 -49.30 6.76
N ASP A 68 -31.45 -49.33 5.44
CA ASP A 68 -30.16 -48.98 4.82
C ASP A 68 -29.71 -47.56 5.16
N PHE A 69 -30.61 -46.68 5.61
CA PHE A 69 -30.32 -45.31 6.04
C PHE A 69 -29.57 -45.22 7.37
N GLU A 70 -29.58 -46.27 8.19
CA GLU A 70 -28.75 -46.35 9.40
C GLU A 70 -27.26 -46.29 9.05
N ASN A 71 -26.88 -46.81 7.89
CA ASN A 71 -25.55 -46.68 7.34
C ASN A 71 -25.51 -45.59 6.25
N LEU A 72 -24.95 -44.42 6.59
CA LEU A 72 -24.81 -43.31 5.64
C LEU A 72 -23.96 -43.65 4.41
N ASN A 73 -23.12 -44.69 4.48
CA ASN A 73 -22.30 -45.16 3.36
C ASN A 73 -23.00 -46.14 2.43
N SER A 74 -24.23 -46.57 2.75
CA SER A 74 -25.01 -47.47 1.90
C SER A 74 -25.36 -46.81 0.56
N GLY A 75 -25.63 -47.64 -0.46
CA GLY A 75 -26.01 -47.13 -1.78
C GLY A 75 -27.34 -46.36 -1.78
N ALA A 76 -28.27 -46.72 -0.89
CA ALA A 76 -29.52 -46.00 -0.70
C ALA A 76 -29.29 -44.63 -0.03
N SER A 77 -28.52 -44.61 1.06
CA SER A 77 -28.14 -43.37 1.77
C SER A 77 -27.40 -42.40 0.87
N LYS A 78 -26.37 -42.84 0.17
CA LYS A 78 -25.58 -41.97 -0.72
C LYS A 78 -26.43 -41.30 -1.79
N ARG A 79 -27.39 -42.02 -2.38
CA ARG A 79 -28.31 -41.47 -3.38
C ARG A 79 -29.18 -40.38 -2.78
N LEU A 80 -29.80 -40.64 -1.63
CA LEU A 80 -30.65 -39.65 -0.96
C LEU A 80 -29.85 -38.45 -0.44
N ILE A 81 -28.70 -38.69 0.19
CA ILE A 81 -27.79 -37.65 0.69
C ILE A 81 -27.31 -36.76 -0.46
N SER A 82 -27.05 -37.31 -1.65
CA SER A 82 -26.64 -36.51 -2.81
C SER A 82 -27.72 -35.51 -3.23
N ILE A 83 -28.98 -35.94 -3.27
CA ILE A 83 -30.12 -35.08 -3.62
C ILE A 83 -30.29 -34.01 -2.53
N LEU A 84 -30.36 -34.43 -1.27
CA LEU A 84 -30.54 -33.51 -0.14
C LEU A 84 -29.40 -32.51 -0.02
N SER A 85 -28.15 -32.96 -0.18
CA SER A 85 -26.99 -32.07 -0.10
C SER A 85 -27.03 -31.03 -1.22
N HIS A 86 -27.48 -31.37 -2.42
CA HIS A 86 -27.62 -30.41 -3.52
C HIS A 86 -28.71 -29.37 -3.22
N GLU A 87 -29.92 -29.83 -2.94
CA GLU A 87 -31.08 -28.97 -2.72
C GLU A 87 -30.92 -28.07 -1.48
N LEU A 88 -30.56 -28.66 -0.34
CA LEU A 88 -30.41 -27.92 0.92
C LEU A 88 -29.24 -26.94 0.87
N SER A 89 -28.14 -27.29 0.16
CA SER A 89 -27.04 -26.34 -0.06
C SER A 89 -27.50 -25.15 -0.89
N GLY A 90 -28.37 -25.37 -1.89
CA GLY A 90 -28.96 -24.28 -2.68
C GLY A 90 -29.76 -23.31 -1.82
N ILE A 91 -30.57 -23.83 -0.89
CA ILE A 91 -31.35 -23.02 0.06
C ILE A 91 -30.42 -22.23 0.99
N CYS A 92 -29.47 -22.90 1.64
CA CYS A 92 -28.54 -22.27 2.56
C CYS A 92 -27.66 -21.21 1.88
N ARG A 93 -27.22 -21.47 0.64
CA ARG A 93 -26.47 -20.51 -0.17
C ARG A 93 -27.29 -19.27 -0.50
N ARG A 94 -28.60 -19.39 -0.73
CA ARG A 94 -29.47 -18.21 -0.96
C ARG A 94 -29.54 -17.29 0.26
N ALA A 95 -29.45 -17.84 1.48
CA ALA A 95 -29.46 -17.04 2.71
C ALA A 95 -28.22 -16.16 2.87
N ALA A 96 -27.03 -16.69 2.54
CA ALA A 96 -25.77 -15.95 2.62
C ALA A 96 -24.80 -16.39 1.51
N PRO A 97 -24.94 -15.87 0.29
CA PRO A 97 -24.21 -16.37 -0.89
C PRO A 97 -22.68 -16.27 -0.76
N GLN A 98 -22.20 -15.21 -0.12
CA GLN A 98 -20.75 -14.93 0.01
C GLN A 98 -20.11 -15.70 1.18
N ASN A 99 -20.91 -16.16 2.13
CA ASN A 99 -20.41 -16.76 3.38
C ASN A 99 -20.64 -18.27 3.44
N PHE A 100 -21.55 -18.81 2.65
CA PHE A 100 -21.86 -20.25 2.68
C PHE A 100 -20.63 -21.10 2.33
N ARG A 101 -20.20 -21.95 3.27
CA ARG A 101 -19.07 -22.86 3.08
C ARG A 101 -19.54 -24.19 2.51
N ASN A 102 -20.42 -24.87 3.25
CA ASN A 102 -20.93 -26.19 2.90
C ASN A 102 -22.10 -26.60 3.80
N LEU A 103 -22.77 -27.69 3.40
CA LEU A 103 -23.77 -28.39 4.19
C LEU A 103 -23.37 -29.87 4.32
N LYS A 104 -23.56 -30.44 5.51
CA LYS A 104 -23.30 -31.85 5.80
C LYS A 104 -24.55 -32.52 6.34
N ILE A 105 -24.91 -33.68 5.81
CA ILE A 105 -25.95 -34.53 6.40
C ILE A 105 -25.31 -35.32 7.56
N LEU A 106 -25.84 -35.14 8.76
CA LEU A 106 -25.33 -35.78 9.98
C LEU A 106 -25.97 -37.16 10.19
N SER A 107 -27.27 -37.27 9.97
CA SER A 107 -28.00 -38.54 10.12
C SER A 107 -29.34 -38.54 9.40
N LEU A 108 -29.83 -39.75 9.15
CA LEU A 108 -31.17 -40.05 8.65
C LEU A 108 -31.85 -40.94 9.71
N LEU A 109 -32.92 -40.47 10.34
CA LEU A 109 -33.56 -41.14 11.48
C LEU A 109 -34.96 -41.68 11.10
N PRO A 110 -35.44 -42.72 11.82
CA PRO A 110 -36.79 -43.27 11.62
C PRO A 110 -37.89 -42.34 12.15
N GLY A 111 -39.11 -42.49 11.63
CA GLY A 111 -40.27 -41.62 11.94
C GLY A 111 -40.79 -40.84 10.73
N SER A 112 -40.90 -41.51 9.56
CA SER A 112 -40.62 -40.90 8.26
C SER A 112 -39.15 -40.45 8.20
N ILE A 113 -38.58 -40.17 7.03
CA ILE A 113 -37.13 -39.90 6.97
C ILE A 113 -36.86 -38.52 7.62
N ILE A 114 -36.36 -38.51 8.85
CA ILE A 114 -35.95 -37.29 9.54
C ILE A 114 -34.48 -37.03 9.19
N VAL A 115 -34.24 -35.92 8.51
CA VAL A 115 -32.91 -35.51 8.08
C VAL A 115 -32.35 -34.53 9.09
N ARG A 116 -31.19 -34.83 9.66
CA ARG A 116 -30.41 -33.87 10.45
C ARG A 116 -29.22 -33.41 9.64
N SER A 117 -29.06 -32.10 9.50
CA SER A 117 -28.00 -31.50 8.71
C SER A 117 -27.35 -30.32 9.42
N LEU A 118 -26.12 -30.02 9.01
CA LEU A 118 -25.30 -28.93 9.53
C LEU A 118 -24.87 -28.04 8.36
N ALA A 119 -25.36 -26.81 8.34
CA ALA A 119 -24.86 -25.77 7.43
C ALA A 119 -23.75 -24.97 8.12
N GLN A 120 -22.66 -24.70 7.39
CA GLN A 120 -21.52 -23.91 7.88
C GLN A 120 -21.33 -22.67 7.01
N TYR A 121 -21.06 -21.54 7.66
CA TYR A 121 -20.79 -20.25 7.03
C TYR A 121 -19.46 -19.68 7.54
N ASN A 122 -18.62 -19.20 6.64
CA ASN A 122 -17.36 -18.53 6.97
C ASN A 122 -17.64 -17.10 7.44
N TYR A 123 -17.03 -16.71 8.55
CA TYR A 123 -17.08 -15.32 8.99
C TYR A 123 -16.26 -14.45 8.02
N PRO A 124 -16.86 -13.38 7.49
CA PRO A 124 -16.16 -12.43 6.63
C PRO A 124 -15.41 -11.40 7.47
N ASN A 125 -14.43 -10.76 6.85
CA ASN A 125 -13.76 -9.61 7.42
C ASN A 125 -14.58 -8.32 7.24
N ASN A 126 -15.79 -8.30 7.81
CA ASN A 126 -16.70 -7.15 7.75
C ASN A 126 -17.69 -7.23 8.91
N GLN A 127 -17.74 -6.21 9.76
CA GLN A 127 -18.59 -6.21 10.96
C GLN A 127 -20.07 -6.40 10.64
N SER A 128 -20.63 -5.68 9.67
CA SER A 128 -22.05 -5.77 9.33
C SER A 128 -22.46 -7.17 8.85
N GLN A 129 -21.58 -7.86 8.12
CA GLN A 129 -21.87 -9.23 7.71
C GLN A 129 -21.71 -10.24 8.87
N ILE A 130 -20.79 -10.02 9.81
CA ILE A 130 -20.71 -10.80 11.05
C ILE A 130 -22.02 -10.64 11.85
N ASP A 131 -22.52 -9.41 11.97
CA ASP A 131 -23.79 -9.12 12.62
C ASP A 131 -24.95 -9.85 11.96
N PHE A 132 -25.03 -9.84 10.63
CA PHE A 132 -26.03 -10.60 9.88
C PHE A 132 -25.95 -12.10 10.19
N LEU A 133 -24.75 -12.70 10.16
CA LEU A 133 -24.57 -14.13 10.47
C LEU A 133 -24.98 -14.49 11.91
N ASN A 134 -24.83 -13.57 12.84
CA ASN A 134 -25.12 -13.78 14.25
C ASN A 134 -26.58 -13.53 14.61
N LYS A 135 -27.26 -12.57 13.97
CA LYS A 135 -28.59 -12.09 14.35
C LYS A 135 -29.68 -12.41 13.32
N ASP A 136 -29.38 -12.25 12.03
CA ASP A 136 -30.38 -12.26 10.96
C ASP A 136 -30.37 -13.55 10.12
N LEU A 137 -29.33 -14.38 10.23
CA LEU A 137 -29.22 -15.61 9.47
C LEU A 137 -30.29 -16.64 9.84
N GLU A 138 -30.61 -16.78 11.13
CA GLU A 138 -31.65 -17.69 11.61
C GLU A 138 -33.03 -17.37 11.03
N PRO A 139 -33.58 -16.15 11.22
CA PRO A 139 -34.88 -15.83 10.65
C PRO A 139 -34.87 -15.90 9.11
N THR A 140 -33.75 -15.55 8.46
CA THR A 140 -33.61 -15.68 7.00
C THR A 140 -33.70 -17.13 6.54
N LEU A 141 -32.99 -18.05 7.19
CA LEU A 141 -33.05 -19.48 6.88
C LEU A 141 -34.44 -20.04 7.15
N THR A 142 -35.03 -19.73 8.31
CA THR A 142 -36.39 -20.15 8.68
C THR A 142 -37.41 -19.70 7.64
N ASN A 143 -37.34 -18.45 7.17
CA ASN A 143 -38.23 -17.93 6.13
C ASN A 143 -38.04 -18.66 4.79
N LEU A 144 -36.80 -18.95 4.40
CA LEU A 144 -36.50 -19.68 3.16
C LEU A 144 -37.01 -21.12 3.19
N PHE A 145 -36.89 -21.79 4.33
CA PHE A 145 -37.39 -23.16 4.54
C PHE A 145 -38.90 -23.23 4.70
N ASN A 146 -39.56 -22.16 5.17
CA ASN A 146 -41.02 -22.06 5.26
C ASN A 146 -41.68 -21.57 3.95
N SER A 147 -40.89 -21.17 2.95
CA SER A 147 -41.41 -20.74 1.65
C SER A 147 -42.02 -21.92 0.88
N SER A 148 -43.25 -21.73 0.38
CA SER A 148 -43.95 -22.71 -0.46
C SER A 148 -43.14 -23.14 -1.67
N ASP A 149 -42.47 -22.19 -2.32
CA ASP A 149 -41.73 -22.43 -3.56
C ASP A 149 -40.51 -23.33 -3.30
N THR A 150 -39.80 -23.06 -2.20
CA THR A 150 -38.66 -23.87 -1.77
C THR A 150 -39.09 -25.30 -1.40
N LEU A 151 -40.16 -25.44 -0.63
CA LEU A 151 -40.69 -26.75 -0.23
C LEU A 151 -41.23 -27.54 -1.43
N GLN A 152 -41.84 -26.86 -2.41
CA GLN A 152 -42.32 -27.47 -3.64
C GLN A 152 -41.17 -27.99 -4.50
N HIS A 153 -40.11 -27.18 -4.68
CA HIS A 153 -38.91 -27.60 -5.41
C HIS A 153 -38.24 -28.82 -4.76
N LEU A 154 -38.08 -28.79 -3.43
CA LEU A 154 -37.51 -29.89 -2.67
C LEU A 154 -38.37 -31.16 -2.77
N SER A 155 -39.70 -31.02 -2.70
CA SER A 155 -40.65 -32.12 -2.89
C SER A 155 -40.51 -32.77 -4.26
N GLN A 156 -40.42 -31.97 -5.33
CA GLN A 156 -40.23 -32.45 -6.69
C GLN A 156 -38.90 -33.22 -6.84
N ALA A 157 -37.80 -32.66 -6.31
CA ALA A 157 -36.49 -33.31 -6.33
C ALA A 157 -36.47 -34.66 -5.59
N LEU A 158 -37.32 -34.81 -4.56
CA LEU A 158 -37.46 -36.04 -3.77
C LEU A 158 -38.48 -37.04 -4.37
N GLY A 159 -39.05 -36.75 -5.54
CA GLY A 159 -40.03 -37.60 -6.23
C GLY A 159 -41.46 -37.30 -5.83
N ASN A 160 -41.81 -36.02 -5.69
CA ASN A 160 -43.13 -35.52 -5.24
C ASN A 160 -43.52 -35.99 -3.83
N VAL A 161 -42.55 -35.95 -2.92
CA VAL A 161 -42.76 -36.29 -1.51
C VAL A 161 -42.83 -35.03 -0.67
N SER A 162 -43.87 -34.91 0.14
CA SER A 162 -44.03 -33.76 1.03
C SER A 162 -42.94 -33.70 2.10
N VAL A 163 -42.41 -32.49 2.31
CA VAL A 163 -41.47 -32.14 3.37
C VAL A 163 -42.19 -31.27 4.40
N GLN A 164 -42.02 -31.59 5.67
CA GLN A 164 -42.69 -30.93 6.81
C GLN A 164 -41.72 -30.79 7.99
N ASP A 165 -42.20 -30.16 9.07
CA ASP A 165 -41.50 -30.04 10.36
C ASP A 165 -40.06 -29.53 10.20
N THR A 166 -39.88 -28.46 9.41
CA THR A 166 -38.54 -27.89 9.23
C THR A 166 -38.19 -27.00 10.41
N GLU A 167 -37.06 -27.29 11.04
CA GLU A 167 -36.55 -26.56 12.20
C GLU A 167 -35.12 -26.10 11.90
N VAL A 168 -34.84 -24.84 12.20
CA VAL A 168 -33.51 -24.25 12.09
C VAL A 168 -33.10 -23.78 13.46
N LEU A 169 -31.97 -24.30 13.96
CA LEU A 169 -31.40 -23.93 15.25
C LEU A 169 -29.96 -23.50 15.06
N MET A 170 -29.65 -22.26 15.44
CA MET A 170 -28.26 -21.78 15.41
C MET A 170 -27.47 -22.33 16.58
N GLN A 171 -26.21 -22.69 16.34
CA GLN A 171 -25.28 -23.00 17.43
C GLN A 171 -24.82 -21.71 18.12
N THR A 172 -24.04 -21.80 19.20
CA THR A 172 -23.43 -20.60 19.82
C THR A 172 -22.42 -19.96 18.85
N ALA A 173 -22.39 -18.63 18.79
CA ALA A 173 -21.44 -17.91 17.95
C ALA A 173 -20.04 -17.91 18.60
N GLU A 174 -19.03 -18.35 17.84
CA GLU A 174 -17.62 -18.34 18.26
C GLU A 174 -16.96 -16.96 18.01
N ILE A 175 -17.50 -16.17 17.08
CA ILE A 175 -17.06 -14.81 16.74
C ILE A 175 -18.26 -13.89 17.00
N ALA A 176 -18.15 -12.99 17.98
CA ALA A 176 -19.20 -12.01 18.25
C ALA A 176 -18.99 -10.76 17.38
N ASN A 177 -17.75 -10.27 17.36
CA ASN A 177 -17.38 -9.02 16.69
C ASN A 177 -16.14 -9.21 15.83
N ILE A 178 -15.84 -8.24 14.97
CA ILE A 178 -14.69 -8.26 14.08
C ILE A 178 -13.35 -8.37 14.83
N SER A 179 -13.27 -7.84 16.05
CA SER A 179 -12.07 -7.95 16.90
C SER A 179 -11.71 -9.41 17.23
N ASP A 180 -12.71 -10.29 17.33
CA ASP A 180 -12.52 -11.70 17.66
C ASP A 180 -11.91 -12.49 16.49
N LEU A 181 -11.95 -11.93 15.27
CA LEU A 181 -11.28 -12.53 14.11
C LEU A 181 -9.76 -12.40 14.17
N LYS A 182 -9.22 -11.44 14.93
CA LYS A 182 -7.78 -11.13 14.97
C LYS A 182 -6.84 -12.35 15.08
N PRO A 183 -7.10 -13.38 15.92
CA PRO A 183 -6.23 -14.55 16.03
C PRO A 183 -6.16 -15.40 14.75
N TYR A 184 -7.16 -15.29 13.88
CA TYR A 184 -7.31 -16.05 12.64
C TYR A 184 -6.88 -15.26 11.41
N LEU A 185 -6.36 -14.05 11.59
CA LEU A 185 -5.93 -13.16 10.51
C LEU A 185 -4.42 -13.10 10.44
N ASN A 186 -3.90 -13.00 9.23
CA ASN A 186 -2.49 -12.85 8.98
C ASN A 186 -2.21 -11.80 7.89
N CYS A 187 -1.08 -11.11 8.04
CA CYS A 187 -0.52 -10.17 7.06
C CYS A 187 0.75 -10.73 6.42
N ASN A 188 0.80 -12.05 6.23
CA ASN A 188 1.98 -12.69 5.66
C ASN A 188 2.22 -12.17 4.25
N SER A 189 3.41 -11.59 4.04
CA SER A 189 3.80 -11.06 2.75
C SER A 189 5.32 -11.03 2.65
N ASP A 190 5.84 -10.95 1.42
CA ASP A 190 7.28 -10.77 1.17
C ASP A 190 7.80 -9.41 1.64
N PHE A 191 6.92 -8.51 2.09
CA PHE A 191 7.23 -7.18 2.57
C PHE A 191 7.21 -7.12 4.09
N ALA A 192 8.26 -6.57 4.67
CA ALA A 192 8.42 -6.53 6.12
C ALA A 192 7.44 -5.57 6.82
N ASN A 193 7.13 -5.88 8.07
CA ASN A 193 6.52 -4.99 9.06
C ASN A 193 5.07 -4.52 8.76
N TYR A 194 4.30 -5.31 8.03
CA TYR A 194 2.84 -5.13 7.96
C TYR A 194 2.19 -5.57 9.27
N THR A 195 1.20 -4.81 9.71
CA THR A 195 0.46 -5.11 10.94
C THR A 195 -1.03 -5.06 10.67
N LEU A 196 -1.78 -5.86 11.43
CA LEU A 196 -3.23 -5.82 11.43
C LEU A 196 -3.72 -4.52 12.06
N ASN A 197 -4.56 -3.77 11.33
CA ASN A 197 -5.28 -2.61 11.84
C ASN A 197 -6.75 -2.65 11.36
N ILE A 198 -7.66 -2.02 12.08
CA ILE A 198 -9.07 -1.92 11.66
C ILE A 198 -9.27 -0.57 10.98
N VAL A 199 -9.77 -0.59 9.75
CA VAL A 199 -10.13 0.60 8.97
C VAL A 199 -11.53 0.37 8.42
N GLU A 200 -12.45 1.29 8.69
CA GLU A 200 -13.85 1.22 8.23
C GLU A 200 -14.53 -0.14 8.56
N ASP A 201 -14.41 -0.60 9.80
CA ASP A 201 -15.00 -1.85 10.29
C ASP A 201 -14.58 -3.12 9.53
N ALA A 202 -13.38 -3.09 8.94
CA ALA A 202 -12.70 -4.23 8.33
C ALA A 202 -11.23 -4.28 8.78
N TRP A 203 -10.68 -5.47 9.01
CA TRP A 203 -9.24 -5.61 9.19
C TRP A 203 -8.49 -5.39 7.88
N VAL A 204 -7.40 -4.65 7.95
CA VAL A 204 -6.48 -4.45 6.83
C VAL A 204 -5.06 -4.66 7.31
N CYS A 205 -4.20 -5.08 6.37
CA CYS A 205 -2.76 -5.12 6.59
C CYS A 205 -2.20 -3.75 6.24
N GLU A 206 -1.77 -3.02 7.26
CA GLU A 206 -1.21 -1.69 7.11
C GLU A 206 0.31 -1.73 7.14
N GLY A 207 0.93 -1.13 6.13
CA GLY A 207 2.38 -1.03 6.00
C GLY A 207 3.00 0.05 6.90
N PRO A 208 4.31 -0.04 7.17
CA PRO A 208 5.00 0.89 8.06
C PRO A 208 4.94 2.36 7.60
N CYS A 209 4.95 2.63 6.29
CA CYS A 209 4.87 4.00 5.78
C CYS A 209 3.54 4.69 6.06
N LYS A 210 2.43 3.94 6.06
CA LYS A 210 1.10 4.46 6.43
C LYS A 210 0.99 4.64 7.93
N ARG A 211 1.53 3.72 8.72
CA ARG A 211 1.52 3.80 10.18
C ARG A 211 2.34 4.98 10.70
N ASN A 212 3.48 5.26 10.05
CA ASN A 212 4.43 6.29 10.45
C ASN A 212 4.53 7.38 9.39
N HIS A 213 3.53 8.27 9.32
CA HIS A 213 3.47 9.38 8.36
C HIS A 213 4.74 10.27 8.36
N GLY A 214 5.42 10.39 9.51
CA GLY A 214 6.64 11.18 9.66
C GLY A 214 7.96 10.42 9.40
N TYR A 215 7.92 9.17 8.93
CA TYR A 215 9.13 8.33 8.82
C TYR A 215 10.26 8.96 7.99
N CYS A 216 9.92 9.75 6.97
CA CYS A 216 10.89 10.42 6.09
C CYS A 216 11.04 11.93 6.38
N ASN A 217 10.72 12.37 7.60
CA ASN A 217 10.87 13.76 8.07
C ASN A 217 10.21 14.82 7.16
N ALA A 218 9.17 14.45 6.39
CA ALA A 218 8.55 15.29 5.35
C ALA A 218 9.53 15.79 4.26
N HIS A 219 10.69 15.14 4.13
CA HIS A 219 11.75 15.45 3.16
C HIS A 219 11.90 14.36 2.08
N GLY A 220 10.92 13.45 2.00
CA GLY A 220 10.84 12.42 0.98
C GLY A 220 9.55 11.61 1.06
N ASP A 221 9.36 10.76 0.06
CA ASP A 221 8.25 9.81 0.00
C ASP A 221 8.62 8.50 0.71
N CYS A 222 7.73 7.99 1.55
CA CYS A 222 7.93 6.69 2.20
C CYS A 222 7.39 5.56 1.32
N VAL A 223 8.23 4.58 1.02
CA VAL A 223 7.89 3.37 0.26
C VAL A 223 8.13 2.11 1.09
N ASN A 224 7.23 1.14 0.98
CA ASN A 224 7.39 -0.15 1.67
C ASN A 224 8.17 -1.12 0.76
N VAL A 225 9.36 -1.56 1.16
CA VAL A 225 10.17 -2.55 0.43
C VAL A 225 10.32 -3.84 1.25
N LYS A 226 10.87 -4.90 0.64
CA LYS A 226 11.01 -6.22 1.29
C LYS A 226 11.77 -6.16 2.62
N THR A 227 12.79 -5.31 2.70
CA THR A 227 13.64 -5.13 3.90
C THR A 227 13.02 -4.22 4.97
N GLY A 228 11.94 -3.50 4.67
CA GLY A 228 11.32 -2.54 5.59
C GLY A 228 10.84 -1.25 4.90
N PRO A 229 10.44 -0.22 5.66
CA PRO A 229 10.18 1.10 5.11
C PRO A 229 11.49 1.73 4.60
N MET A 230 11.44 2.37 3.45
CA MET A 230 12.55 3.12 2.84
C MET A 230 12.05 4.50 2.41
N CYS A 231 12.92 5.50 2.48
CA CYS A 231 12.61 6.86 2.05
C CYS A 231 13.23 7.18 0.70
N LEU A 232 12.43 7.78 -0.19
CA LEU A 232 12.86 8.40 -1.43
C LEU A 232 13.01 9.90 -1.19
N CYS A 233 14.22 10.33 -0.85
CA CYS A 233 14.49 11.72 -0.45
C CYS A 233 14.40 12.70 -1.62
N TYR A 234 13.84 13.87 -1.34
CA TYR A 234 13.72 14.93 -2.33
C TYR A 234 15.07 15.54 -2.67
N LYS A 235 15.27 15.73 -3.98
CA LYS A 235 16.47 16.33 -4.53
C LYS A 235 16.10 17.36 -5.59
N SER A 236 16.79 18.49 -5.54
CA SER A 236 16.69 19.60 -6.48
C SER A 236 18.09 20.15 -6.79
N SER A 237 18.18 21.07 -7.74
CA SER A 237 19.45 21.75 -8.05
C SER A 237 19.99 22.61 -6.89
N PHE A 238 19.11 23.11 -6.01
CA PHE A 238 19.48 23.98 -4.89
C PHE A 238 19.72 23.24 -3.58
N GLN A 239 19.08 22.09 -3.41
CA GLN A 239 19.12 21.31 -2.18
C GLN A 239 18.91 19.83 -2.42
N GLU A 240 19.55 19.02 -1.58
CA GLU A 240 19.43 17.57 -1.58
C GLU A 240 19.34 17.06 -0.15
N TYR A 241 18.27 16.32 0.13
CA TYR A 241 18.11 15.57 1.37
C TYR A 241 18.68 14.16 1.20
N TYR A 242 19.28 13.62 2.25
CA TYR A 242 19.89 12.29 2.25
C TYR A 242 19.89 11.68 3.65
N GLY A 243 20.33 10.42 3.75
CA GLY A 243 20.21 9.61 4.96
C GLY A 243 19.05 8.61 4.87
N PRO A 244 18.99 7.60 5.75
CA PRO A 244 17.94 6.58 5.72
C PRO A 244 16.51 7.13 5.86
N GLN A 245 16.34 8.25 6.56
CA GLN A 245 15.05 8.91 6.81
C GLN A 245 15.00 10.34 6.25
N CYS A 246 15.90 10.69 5.32
CA CYS A 246 16.03 12.04 4.76
C CYS A 246 16.28 13.12 5.82
N GLU A 247 16.96 12.76 6.90
CA GLU A 247 17.25 13.62 8.05
C GLU A 247 18.42 14.59 7.80
N LEU A 248 19.27 14.29 6.82
CA LEU A 248 20.43 15.11 6.48
C LEU A 248 20.14 15.98 5.25
N PHE A 249 20.83 17.11 5.17
CA PHE A 249 20.62 18.12 4.14
C PHE A 249 21.94 18.70 3.62
N ARG A 250 22.05 18.88 2.31
CA ARG A 250 23.15 19.63 1.68
C ARG A 250 22.66 20.61 0.62
N ARG A 251 23.41 21.71 0.46
CA ARG A 251 23.20 22.68 -0.62
C ARG A 251 23.72 22.13 -1.94
N GLY A 252 22.89 22.23 -2.98
CA GLY A 252 23.22 21.78 -4.33
C GLY A 252 23.99 22.82 -5.14
N ALA A 253 24.48 22.40 -6.31
CA ALA A 253 25.28 23.24 -7.20
C ALA A 253 24.54 24.51 -7.64
N GLY A 254 23.21 24.50 -7.76
CA GLY A 254 22.41 25.67 -8.12
C GLY A 254 22.44 26.77 -7.05
N PHE A 255 22.52 26.39 -5.77
CA PHE A 255 22.68 27.36 -4.68
C PHE A 255 24.01 28.08 -4.79
N TYR A 256 25.11 27.33 -4.94
CA TYR A 256 26.44 27.90 -5.13
C TYR A 256 26.57 28.67 -6.44
N GLY A 257 25.98 28.17 -7.52
CA GLY A 257 25.95 28.84 -8.82
C GLY A 257 25.27 30.20 -8.76
N THR A 258 24.16 30.31 -8.03
CA THR A 258 23.47 31.59 -7.81
C THR A 258 24.27 32.52 -6.90
N LEU A 259 24.85 31.98 -5.82
CA LEU A 259 25.66 32.75 -4.88
C LEU A 259 26.91 33.32 -5.55
N PHE A 260 27.73 32.47 -6.17
CA PHE A 260 28.95 32.91 -6.85
C PHE A 260 28.66 33.64 -8.16
N GLY A 261 27.57 33.31 -8.87
CA GLY A 261 27.15 34.02 -10.07
C GLY A 261 26.75 35.47 -9.77
N SER A 262 25.98 35.70 -8.70
CA SER A 262 25.62 37.05 -8.28
C SER A 262 26.82 37.85 -7.77
N LEU A 263 27.71 37.22 -6.98
CA LEU A 263 28.98 37.84 -6.55
C LEU A 263 29.89 38.19 -7.73
N GLY A 264 30.00 37.31 -8.73
CA GLY A 264 30.76 37.58 -9.95
C GLY A 264 30.17 38.72 -10.78
N ALA A 265 28.85 38.73 -11.00
CA ALA A 265 28.17 39.77 -11.77
C ALA A 265 28.29 41.15 -11.10
N THR A 266 28.11 41.21 -9.78
CA THR A 266 28.29 42.44 -9.00
C THR A 266 29.73 42.95 -9.05
N LEU A 267 30.73 42.07 -8.88
CA LEU A 267 32.14 42.42 -9.00
C LEU A 267 32.47 42.97 -10.40
N LEU A 268 31.98 42.33 -11.46
CA LEU A 268 32.17 42.79 -12.84
C LEU A 268 31.53 44.16 -13.09
N LEU A 269 30.34 44.42 -12.54
CA LEU A 269 29.70 45.73 -12.60
C LEU A 269 30.53 46.81 -11.91
N PHE A 270 31.09 46.54 -10.72
CA PHE A 270 31.98 47.49 -10.03
C PHE A 270 33.23 47.79 -10.85
N ILE A 271 33.85 46.78 -11.48
CA ILE A 271 35.01 46.96 -12.34
C ILE A 271 34.65 47.82 -13.56
N ALA A 272 33.54 47.51 -14.25
CA ALA A 272 33.10 48.27 -15.40
C ALA A 272 32.80 49.74 -15.05
N MET A 273 32.17 49.99 -13.89
CA MET A 273 31.84 51.33 -13.40
C MET A 273 33.10 52.13 -13.06
N THR A 274 34.07 51.53 -12.35
CA THR A 274 35.34 52.21 -12.04
C THR A 274 36.14 52.53 -13.30
N ILE A 275 36.23 51.60 -14.28
CA ILE A 275 36.85 51.86 -15.58
C ILE A 275 36.12 53.00 -16.31
N GLY A 276 34.79 53.00 -16.31
CA GLY A 276 33.98 54.05 -16.89
C GLY A 276 34.29 55.43 -16.29
N ILE A 277 34.36 55.52 -14.96
CA ILE A 277 34.72 56.77 -14.27
C ILE A 277 36.14 57.21 -14.66
N VAL A 278 37.13 56.33 -14.61
CA VAL A 278 38.53 56.65 -14.93
C VAL A 278 38.66 57.14 -16.38
N VAL A 279 38.00 56.47 -17.34
CA VAL A 279 38.01 56.87 -18.75
C VAL A 279 37.34 58.24 -18.93
N VAL A 280 36.21 58.51 -18.26
CA VAL A 280 35.56 59.82 -18.32
C VAL A 280 36.44 60.91 -17.71
N GLN A 281 37.09 60.66 -16.57
CA GLN A 281 38.01 61.60 -15.95
C GLN A 281 39.24 61.87 -16.84
N LEU A 282 39.83 60.84 -17.46
CA LEU A 282 40.93 60.98 -18.40
C LEU A 282 40.53 61.75 -19.67
N ARG A 283 39.33 61.51 -20.21
CA ARG A 283 38.79 62.28 -21.34
C ARG A 283 38.51 63.73 -20.97
N ARG A 284 37.97 64.00 -19.77
CA ARG A 284 37.81 65.37 -19.26
C ARG A 284 39.17 66.08 -19.12
N ARG A 285 40.20 65.40 -18.61
CA ARG A 285 41.57 65.95 -18.53
C ARG A 285 42.19 66.21 -19.92
N LYS A 286 41.96 65.34 -20.90
CA LYS A 286 42.44 65.54 -22.29
C LYS A 286 41.67 66.64 -23.05
N CYS A 287 40.35 66.78 -22.84
CA CYS A 287 39.61 67.92 -23.40
C CYS A 287 39.97 69.24 -22.72
N TRP A 288 40.37 69.23 -21.44
CA TRP A 288 40.90 70.43 -20.77
C TRP A 288 42.31 70.80 -21.25
N SER A 289 43.10 69.86 -21.77
CA SER A 289 44.44 70.17 -22.31
C SER A 289 44.45 70.62 -23.78
N ILE A 290 43.28 70.79 -24.40
CA ILE A 290 43.12 71.31 -25.78
C ILE A 290 42.48 72.71 -25.82
N SER A 291 42.27 73.35 -24.66
CA SER A 291 41.75 74.73 -24.59
C SER A 291 42.48 75.63 -23.60
N SER A 292 43.79 75.45 -23.40
CA SER A 292 44.62 76.43 -22.69
C SER A 292 45.95 76.64 -23.41
N SER A 293 45.91 77.51 -24.43
CA SER A 293 47.10 78.21 -24.90
C SER A 293 47.59 79.18 -23.84
N HIS A 294 48.88 79.10 -23.52
CA HIS A 294 49.66 80.03 -22.70
C HIS A 294 49.22 80.17 -21.24
N ASP A 295 49.94 79.52 -20.32
CA ASP A 295 50.87 80.28 -19.49
C ASP A 295 51.95 79.38 -18.87
N SER A 296 53.18 79.83 -18.96
CA SER A 296 54.36 79.16 -18.43
C SER A 296 54.40 79.31 -16.91
N ARG A 297 54.04 78.27 -16.16
CA ARG A 297 54.53 78.09 -14.79
C ARG A 297 55.02 76.66 -14.57
N ARG A 298 56.35 76.60 -14.60
CA ARG A 298 57.22 75.56 -14.08
C ARG A 298 56.79 75.17 -12.65
N SER A 299 56.16 74.02 -12.51
CA SER A 299 56.06 73.28 -11.24
C SER A 299 56.82 71.97 -11.40
N ASN A 300 57.89 71.84 -10.62
CA ASN A 300 58.78 70.69 -10.60
C ASN A 300 57.98 69.42 -10.25
N LEU A 301 57.97 68.47 -11.18
CA LEU A 301 57.31 67.18 -11.05
C LEU A 301 58.29 66.08 -11.46
N PHE A 302 59.29 65.81 -10.61
CA PHE A 302 60.00 64.54 -10.56
C PHE A 302 60.50 64.35 -9.12
N GLY A 303 59.63 63.74 -8.30
CA GLY A 303 60.02 63.07 -7.07
C GLY A 303 59.90 61.59 -7.37
N ASP A 304 61.01 60.99 -7.76
CA ASP A 304 61.13 59.56 -8.06
C ASP A 304 60.81 58.76 -6.80
N TYR A 305 59.65 58.09 -6.76
CA TYR A 305 59.43 56.99 -5.82
C TYR A 305 60.06 55.73 -6.44
N PHE A 306 61.36 55.65 -6.23
CA PHE A 306 62.21 54.49 -6.44
C PHE A 306 61.77 53.40 -5.44
N PHE A 307 61.37 52.23 -5.94
CA PHE A 307 61.12 51.05 -5.11
C PHE A 307 62.47 50.50 -4.63
N ASP A 308 62.83 50.76 -3.38
CA ASP A 308 63.96 50.11 -2.72
C ASP A 308 63.52 48.74 -2.19
N PHE A 309 64.14 47.69 -2.73
CA PHE A 309 64.05 46.32 -2.24
C PHE A 309 65.36 45.99 -1.52
N SER A 310 65.41 46.25 -0.21
CA SER A 310 66.36 45.65 0.73
C SER A 310 65.92 45.92 2.17
N ASP A 311 65.22 44.97 2.80
CA ASP A 311 65.85 44.17 3.85
C ASP A 311 65.02 42.92 4.19
N ARG A 312 65.76 41.87 4.51
CA ARG A 312 65.30 40.54 4.88
C ARG A 312 64.98 40.52 6.37
N GLY A 313 63.89 39.84 6.71
CA GLY A 313 64.00 38.76 7.70
C GLY A 313 63.26 38.93 9.03
N ARG A 314 62.32 37.98 9.21
CA ARG A 314 62.04 37.18 10.42
C ARG A 314 61.22 37.87 11.53
N ASP A 315 60.20 37.27 12.14
CA ASP A 315 59.69 35.89 12.14
C ASP A 315 58.21 35.84 12.60
N PHE A 316 57.49 34.88 12.01
CA PHE A 316 56.38 34.04 12.54
C PHE A 316 55.46 34.54 13.68
N ASN A 317 54.14 34.53 13.42
CA ASN A 317 53.33 33.41 13.89
C ASN A 317 52.01 33.19 13.14
N SER A 318 51.68 31.91 13.01
CA SER A 318 50.77 31.29 12.04
C SER A 318 49.30 31.34 12.44
N PHE A 319 48.43 31.59 11.45
CA PHE A 319 47.00 31.29 11.48
C PHE A 319 46.77 29.79 11.29
N TYR A 320 46.09 29.14 12.24
CA TYR A 320 45.39 27.89 12.00
C TYR A 320 43.89 28.19 11.89
N PHE A 321 43.34 28.06 10.68
CA PHE A 321 41.91 27.89 10.43
C PHE A 321 41.68 26.38 10.35
N MET A 322 40.93 25.81 11.31
CA MET A 322 40.45 24.44 11.23
C MET A 322 38.93 24.50 11.06
N LEU A 323 38.47 24.10 9.88
CA LEU A 323 37.09 23.69 9.62
C LEU A 323 36.89 22.33 10.29
N VAL A 324 35.98 22.30 11.26
CA VAL A 324 35.15 21.13 11.62
C VAL A 324 33.73 21.64 11.74
#